data_AF-A0A453E679-F1
#
_entry.id   AF-A0A453E679-F1
#
_cell.length_a   1.000
_cell.length_b   1.000
_cell.length_c   1.000
_cell.angle_alpha   90.00
_cell.angle_beta   90.00
_cell.angle_gamma   90.00
#
_symmetry.space_group_name_H-M   'P 1'
#
loop_
_entity.id
_entity.type
_entity.pdbx_description
1 polymer ?
#
loop_
_entity_poly.entity_id
_entity_poly.type
_entity_poly.pdbx_seq_one_letter_code
_entity_poly.pdbx_strand_id
1 'polypeptide(L)'
;RALSCLRPKSTVAWSWLDRIMERGTADSSAVPDDTSSSHVVEVSLREVLCAGAVCWAAWRYFRYITCLRTYGRDMTAMAGKADLVIGRDDEIDRVIRILCRRTKNCAALVGAAGVGKTAIAEGLAQRIVAGKVPSKLAGARVIVLNLTAMVSGTTYVGMFEERMTDFLKKVAAARGKVTLFVDEMHMLLGAGAATGTHMDAANMLKPALARGHIRCLGATTDDECSKYIEKDPALERRFQIVHVEEPSTHSTISILHGLKPRYEMHYGLEILDGTIDAVVHLADRYIAGRRFPDKAIDLIDEAYTRIELGGENTVVAPDNVAQYYV
;
A
#
# COMPACT_ATOMS: atom_id res chain seq x y z
N ARG A 1 18.24 13.58 8.78
CA ARG A 1 18.06 12.17 9.25
C ARG A 1 17.62 11.18 8.15
N ALA A 2 17.22 11.60 6.95
CA ALA A 2 16.90 10.68 5.83
C ALA A 2 18.10 10.28 4.93
N LEU A 3 19.29 10.84 5.18
CA LEU A 3 20.53 10.54 4.42
C LEU A 3 21.44 9.50 5.09
N SER A 4 21.13 9.07 6.33
CA SER A 4 22.00 8.15 7.09
C SER A 4 21.90 6.69 6.65
N CYS A 5 20.90 6.33 5.84
CA CYS A 5 20.71 4.95 5.35
C CYS A 5 21.51 4.63 4.07
N LEU A 6 22.25 5.59 3.54
CA LEU A 6 23.13 5.42 2.37
C LEU A 6 24.57 5.81 2.76
N ARG A 7 25.20 5.07 3.67
CA ARG A 7 26.67 5.08 3.83
C ARG A 7 27.31 4.00 2.96
N PRO A 8 27.67 4.26 1.69
CA PRO A 8 28.82 3.61 1.08
C PRO A 8 30.11 4.26 1.62
N LYS A 9 31.19 3.47 1.71
CA LYS A 9 32.44 3.76 2.44
C LYS A 9 33.32 4.93 1.93
N SER A 10 32.84 5.84 1.07
CA SER A 10 33.67 6.96 0.61
C SER A 10 33.37 8.26 1.36
N THR A 11 34.10 8.47 2.46
CA THR A 11 34.10 9.69 3.30
C THR A 11 34.37 10.98 2.50
N VAL A 12 35.00 10.85 1.33
CA VAL A 12 35.46 11.97 0.49
C VAL A 12 34.30 12.74 -0.14
N ALA A 13 33.26 12.05 -0.62
CA ALA A 13 32.16 12.67 -1.37
C ALA A 13 31.29 13.59 -0.48
N TRP A 14 31.10 13.22 0.78
CA TRP A 14 30.35 14.04 1.75
C TRP A 14 31.17 15.21 2.29
N SER A 15 32.47 14.99 2.56
CA SER A 15 33.38 16.08 2.96
C SER A 15 33.56 17.16 1.88
N TRP A 16 33.28 16.81 0.62
CA TRP A 16 33.31 17.71 -0.53
C TRP A 16 31.98 18.48 -0.67
N LEU A 17 30.84 17.81 -0.44
CA LEU A 17 29.52 18.46 -0.39
C LEU A 17 29.42 19.48 0.75
N ASP A 18 29.93 19.16 1.94
CA ASP A 18 29.98 20.11 3.06
C ASP A 18 30.87 21.33 2.73
N ARG A 19 32.00 21.10 2.04
CA ARG A 19 32.90 22.19 1.58
C ARG A 19 32.27 23.11 0.53
N ILE A 20 31.38 22.59 -0.32
CA ILE A 20 30.64 23.40 -1.30
C ILE A 20 29.53 24.21 -0.63
N MET A 21 28.83 23.62 0.34
CA MET A 21 27.81 24.34 1.10
C MET A 21 28.42 25.45 1.97
N GLU A 22 29.59 25.22 2.57
CA GLU A 22 30.32 26.25 3.34
C GLU A 22 30.81 27.40 2.42
N ARG A 23 31.35 27.09 1.24
CA ARG A 23 31.78 28.09 0.25
C ARG A 23 30.63 28.90 -0.36
N GLY A 24 29.41 28.38 -0.35
CA GLY A 24 28.22 29.11 -0.80
C GLY A 24 27.77 30.21 0.15
N THR A 25 28.31 30.28 1.37
CA THR A 25 27.89 31.23 2.42
C THR A 25 28.94 32.26 2.80
N ALA A 26 30.20 32.07 2.40
CA ALA A 26 31.30 32.97 2.69
C ALA A 26 31.90 33.49 1.38
N ASP A 27 31.31 34.57 0.85
CA ASP A 27 31.99 35.67 0.14
C ASP A 27 30.95 36.51 -0.62
N SER A 28 30.31 37.45 0.10
CA SER A 28 29.52 38.52 -0.52
C SER A 28 30.08 39.93 -0.26
N SER A 29 31.34 40.04 0.16
CA SER A 29 31.95 41.33 0.46
C SER A 29 33.46 41.36 0.19
N ALA A 30 33.84 41.34 -1.08
CA ALA A 30 35.10 41.93 -1.55
C ALA A 30 35.03 42.10 -3.08
N VAL A 31 35.06 43.35 -3.54
CA VAL A 31 35.32 43.69 -4.95
C VAL A 31 36.81 43.98 -5.06
N PRO A 32 37.57 43.32 -5.94
CA PRO A 32 38.83 43.86 -6.44
C PRO A 32 38.71 44.23 -7.93
N ASP A 33 39.21 45.43 -8.22
CA ASP A 33 39.42 46.00 -9.54
C ASP A 33 40.53 45.28 -10.34
N ASP A 34 40.34 45.34 -11.66
CA ASP A 34 41.31 45.30 -12.76
C ASP A 34 42.08 44.01 -13.14
N THR A 35 41.66 43.53 -14.32
CA THR A 35 42.42 43.11 -15.52
C THR A 35 43.59 42.10 -15.43
N SER A 36 43.47 41.08 -16.29
CA SER A 36 44.52 40.19 -16.82
C SER A 36 44.95 38.98 -15.96
N SER A 37 44.01 38.10 -15.68
CA SER A 37 44.30 36.66 -15.74
C SER A 37 43.02 35.93 -16.11
N SER A 38 43.01 35.31 -17.30
CA SER A 38 42.05 34.26 -17.61
C SER A 38 42.25 33.16 -16.56
N HIS A 39 41.53 33.23 -15.45
CA HIS A 39 41.31 32.10 -14.57
C HIS A 39 40.49 31.10 -15.39
N VAL A 40 41.19 30.30 -16.18
CA VAL A 40 40.66 29.04 -16.68
C VAL A 40 40.41 28.23 -15.41
N VAL A 41 39.18 28.26 -14.93
CA VAL A 41 38.71 27.30 -13.94
C VAL A 41 38.87 25.96 -14.64
N GLU A 42 39.97 25.26 -14.35
CA GLU A 42 40.17 23.88 -14.75
C GLU A 42 39.14 23.07 -13.97
N VAL A 43 37.90 23.05 -14.46
CA VAL A 43 36.86 22.19 -13.93
C VAL A 43 37.31 20.79 -14.28
N SER A 44 37.82 20.10 -13.26
CA SER A 44 38.33 18.74 -13.42
C SER A 44 37.25 17.88 -14.08
N LEU A 45 37.60 17.19 -15.15
CA LEU A 45 36.70 16.29 -15.89
C LEU A 45 36.01 15.29 -14.95
N ARG A 46 36.66 14.93 -13.83
CA ARG A 46 36.09 14.11 -12.76
C ARG A 46 34.93 14.79 -12.04
N GLU A 47 35.01 16.09 -11.78
CA GLU A 47 33.95 16.85 -11.10
C GLU A 47 32.73 17.00 -12.00
N VAL A 48 32.91 17.27 -13.29
CA VAL A 48 31.80 17.32 -14.27
C VAL A 48 31.13 15.95 -14.43
N LEU A 49 31.93 14.88 -14.54
CA LEU A 49 31.40 13.50 -14.64
C LEU A 49 30.68 13.07 -13.35
N CYS A 50 31.20 13.43 -12.17
CA CYS A 50 30.54 13.16 -10.89
C CYS A 50 29.22 13.95 -10.76
N ALA A 51 29.21 15.24 -11.09
CA ALA A 51 27.99 16.05 -11.07
C ALA A 51 26.95 15.51 -12.06
N GLY A 52 27.36 15.15 -13.28
CA GLY A 52 26.51 14.52 -14.27
C GLY A 52 25.91 13.19 -13.79
N ALA A 53 26.72 12.34 -13.15
CA ALA A 53 26.27 11.06 -12.60
C ALA A 53 25.27 11.23 -11.45
N VAL A 54 25.49 12.20 -10.55
CA VAL A 54 24.57 12.51 -9.44
C VAL A 54 23.25 13.06 -9.97
N CYS A 55 23.29 14.00 -10.92
CA CYS A 55 22.10 14.54 -11.57
C CYS A 55 21.30 13.45 -12.29
N TRP A 56 21.98 12.57 -13.02
CA TRP A 56 21.33 11.44 -13.69
C TRP A 56 20.71 10.45 -12.70
N ALA A 57 21.41 10.13 -11.61
CA ALA A 57 20.88 9.27 -10.55
C ALA A 57 19.66 9.89 -9.86
N ALA A 58 19.70 11.19 -9.58
CA ALA A 58 18.60 11.94 -8.99
C ALA A 58 17.38 11.98 -9.94
N TRP A 59 17.59 12.26 -11.23
CA TRP A 59 16.54 12.25 -12.24
C TRP A 59 15.90 10.86 -12.38
N ARG A 60 16.72 9.80 -12.40
CA ARG A 60 16.23 8.41 -12.45
C ARG A 60 15.44 8.04 -11.20
N TYR A 61 15.88 8.47 -10.02
CA TYR A 61 15.18 8.26 -8.75
C TYR A 61 13.84 9.01 -8.73
N PHE A 62 13.83 10.25 -9.21
CA PHE A 62 12.61 11.05 -9.36
C PHE A 62 11.62 10.35 -10.28
N ARG A 63 12.03 9.93 -11.49
CA ARG A 63 11.17 9.22 -12.45
C ARG A 63 10.62 7.89 -11.89
N TYR A 64 11.41 7.22 -11.06
CA TYR A 64 11.01 6.00 -10.36
C TYR A 64 9.91 6.27 -9.33
N ILE A 65 10.11 7.25 -8.44
CA ILE A 65 9.11 7.61 -7.43
C ILE A 65 7.83 8.14 -8.06
N THR A 66 7.94 9.03 -9.04
CA THR A 66 6.78 9.67 -9.66
C THR A 66 5.85 8.62 -10.23
N CYS A 67 6.35 7.65 -11.01
CA CYS A 67 5.51 6.61 -11.57
C CYS A 67 4.83 5.72 -10.51
N LEU A 68 5.54 5.35 -9.44
CA LEU A 68 4.95 4.57 -8.35
C LEU A 68 3.88 5.36 -7.58
N ARG A 69 4.00 6.68 -7.48
CA ARG A 69 3.01 7.56 -6.84
C ARG A 69 1.83 7.90 -7.75
N THR A 70 2.06 8.01 -9.05
CA THR A 70 1.01 8.32 -10.03
C THR A 70 0.09 7.13 -10.25
N TYR A 71 0.65 5.93 -10.39
CA TYR A 71 -0.12 4.72 -10.72
C TYR A 71 -0.27 3.74 -9.54
N GLY A 72 0.22 4.12 -8.37
CA GLY A 72 0.10 3.31 -7.17
C GLY A 72 -0.12 4.16 -5.92
N ARG A 73 -0.72 3.53 -4.92
CA ARG A 73 -0.94 4.14 -3.59
C ARG A 73 -0.01 3.49 -2.59
N ASP A 74 0.82 4.29 -1.93
CA ASP A 74 1.79 3.79 -0.96
C ASP A 74 1.13 3.61 0.42
N MET A 75 0.81 2.37 0.77
CA MET A 75 0.23 2.02 2.09
C MET A 75 1.24 2.26 3.22
N THR A 76 2.54 2.07 2.98
CA THR A 76 3.57 2.32 4.00
C THR A 76 3.69 3.80 4.34
N ALA A 77 3.51 4.70 3.37
CA ALA A 77 3.46 6.14 3.63
C ALA A 77 2.19 6.55 4.41
N MET A 78 1.10 5.80 4.26
CA MET A 78 -0.17 6.06 4.94
C MET A 78 -0.32 5.34 6.28
N ALA A 79 0.56 4.40 6.62
CA ALA A 79 0.44 3.54 7.79
C ALA A 79 0.31 4.31 9.12
N GLY A 80 0.91 5.50 9.24
CA GLY A 80 0.76 6.35 10.44
C GLY A 80 -0.58 7.08 10.54
N LYS A 81 -1.36 7.16 9.45
CA LYS A 81 -2.69 7.76 9.38
C LYS A 81 -3.81 6.72 9.21
N ALA A 82 -3.49 5.50 8.79
CA ALA A 82 -4.45 4.40 8.66
C ALA A 82 -4.92 3.89 10.03
N ASP A 83 -6.05 3.18 10.05
CA ASP A 83 -6.62 2.60 11.27
C ASP A 83 -5.72 1.50 11.81
N LEU A 84 -5.69 1.33 13.13
CA LEU A 84 -4.92 0.25 13.74
C LEU A 84 -5.56 -1.09 13.38
N VAL A 85 -4.73 -2.02 12.91
CA VAL A 85 -5.19 -3.36 12.55
C VAL A 85 -5.21 -4.22 13.81
N ILE A 86 -6.38 -4.75 14.16
CA ILE A 86 -6.64 -5.48 15.40
C ILE A 86 -6.95 -6.94 15.08
N GLY A 87 -6.36 -7.87 15.83
CA GLY A 87 -6.77 -9.29 15.81
C GLY A 87 -6.42 -10.07 14.54
N ARG A 88 -5.38 -9.66 13.80
CA ARG A 88 -4.92 -10.32 12.55
C ARG A 88 -3.43 -10.67 12.56
N ASP A 89 -2.86 -10.89 13.74
CA ASP A 89 -1.42 -11.05 13.90
C ASP A 89 -0.89 -12.31 13.21
N ASP A 90 -1.62 -13.43 13.31
CA ASP A 90 -1.23 -14.72 12.75
C ASP A 90 -1.21 -14.70 11.21
N GLU A 91 -2.20 -14.08 10.58
CA GLU A 91 -2.26 -13.91 9.13
C GLU A 91 -1.15 -13.00 8.65
N ILE A 92 -0.89 -11.88 9.33
CA ILE A 92 0.21 -10.97 8.99
C ILE A 92 1.56 -11.68 9.14
N ASP A 93 1.77 -12.45 10.21
CA ASP A 93 3.00 -13.24 10.41
C ASP A 93 3.16 -14.33 9.36
N ARG A 94 2.07 -14.96 8.93
CA ARG A 94 2.10 -15.89 7.81
C ARG A 94 2.47 -15.19 6.51
N VAL A 95 1.92 -14.02 6.20
CA VAL A 95 2.28 -13.22 5.02
C VAL A 95 3.76 -12.82 5.06
N ILE A 96 4.26 -12.33 6.20
CA ILE A 96 5.68 -11.97 6.38
C ILE A 96 6.58 -13.18 6.09
N ARG A 97 6.24 -14.35 6.62
CA ARG A 97 6.98 -15.59 6.37
C ARG A 97 7.01 -15.95 4.89
N ILE A 98 5.89 -15.81 4.17
CA ILE A 98 5.79 -16.08 2.73
C ILE A 98 6.66 -15.12 1.93
N LEU A 99 6.52 -13.82 2.16
CA LEU A 99 7.26 -12.77 1.42
C LEU A 99 8.79 -12.86 1.63
N CYS A 100 9.24 -13.45 2.74
CA CYS A 100 10.67 -13.66 3.03
C CYS A 100 11.31 -14.87 2.31
N ARG A 101 10.50 -15.73 1.67
CA ARG A 101 10.99 -16.93 0.98
C ARG A 101 11.77 -16.58 -0.28
N ARG A 102 12.66 -17.50 -0.70
CA ARG A 102 13.41 -17.40 -1.96
C ARG A 102 12.55 -17.77 -3.17
N THR A 103 11.70 -18.77 -3.00
CA THR A 103 10.71 -19.26 -3.98
C THR A 103 9.33 -19.21 -3.32
N LYS A 104 8.25 -19.12 -4.11
CA LYS A 104 6.87 -18.92 -3.60
C LYS A 104 6.78 -17.72 -2.65
N ASN A 105 7.20 -16.57 -3.16
CA ASN A 105 7.30 -15.31 -2.43
C ASN A 105 6.13 -14.36 -2.72
N CYS A 106 5.03 -14.88 -3.27
CA CYS A 106 3.76 -14.18 -3.39
C CYS A 106 2.74 -14.83 -2.46
N ALA A 107 1.85 -14.03 -1.87
CA ALA A 107 0.78 -14.50 -1.00
C ALA A 107 -0.58 -14.16 -1.64
N ALA A 108 -1.50 -15.11 -1.60
CA ALA A 108 -2.91 -14.90 -1.93
C ALA A 108 -3.72 -14.93 -0.62
N LEU A 109 -4.31 -13.81 -0.26
CA LEU A 109 -5.29 -13.68 0.82
C LEU A 109 -6.63 -14.15 0.26
N VAL A 110 -7.11 -15.28 0.76
CA VAL A 110 -8.31 -15.94 0.26
C VAL A 110 -9.33 -15.99 1.39
N GLY A 111 -10.54 -15.51 1.11
CA GLY A 111 -11.65 -15.54 2.05
C GLY A 111 -12.84 -14.76 1.49
N ALA A 112 -13.96 -14.78 2.20
CA ALA A 112 -15.16 -14.07 1.80
C ALA A 112 -14.96 -12.55 1.67
N ALA A 113 -15.86 -11.86 0.97
CA ALA A 113 -15.88 -10.40 0.96
C ALA A 113 -16.24 -9.88 2.38
N GLY A 114 -15.68 -8.73 2.76
CA GLY A 114 -15.95 -8.11 4.07
C GLY A 114 -15.13 -8.62 5.27
N VAL A 115 -14.32 -9.68 5.13
CA VAL A 115 -13.52 -10.24 6.26
C VAL A 115 -12.29 -9.40 6.66
N GLY A 116 -11.98 -8.33 5.92
CA GLY A 116 -10.82 -7.46 6.20
C GLY A 116 -9.51 -7.89 5.54
N LYS A 117 -9.54 -8.41 4.30
CA LYS A 117 -8.32 -8.77 3.54
C LYS A 117 -7.38 -7.56 3.34
N THR A 118 -7.94 -6.39 3.07
CA THR A 118 -7.20 -5.14 2.90
C THR A 118 -6.54 -4.69 4.21
N ALA A 119 -7.20 -4.91 5.36
CA ALA A 119 -6.63 -4.63 6.67
C ALA A 119 -5.35 -5.44 6.94
N ILE A 120 -5.24 -6.67 6.44
CA ILE A 120 -3.99 -7.46 6.56
C ILE A 120 -2.83 -6.81 5.78
N ALA A 121 -3.11 -6.25 4.60
CA ALA A 121 -2.10 -5.53 3.81
C ALA A 121 -1.66 -4.23 4.50
N GLU A 122 -2.58 -3.51 5.12
CA GLU A 122 -2.30 -2.33 5.94
C GLU A 122 -1.51 -2.68 7.21
N GLY A 123 -1.87 -3.79 7.87
CA GLY A 123 -1.16 -4.29 9.05
C GLY A 123 0.27 -4.70 8.72
N LEU A 124 0.49 -5.31 7.55
CA LEU A 124 1.83 -5.53 7.02
C LEU A 124 2.60 -4.20 6.84
N ALA A 125 1.96 -3.18 6.26
CA ALA A 125 2.59 -1.87 6.09
C ALA A 125 2.95 -1.21 7.43
N GLN A 126 2.06 -1.28 8.43
CA GLN A 126 2.30 -0.80 9.79
C GLN A 126 3.48 -1.52 10.45
N ARG A 127 3.55 -2.85 10.36
CA ARG A 127 4.67 -3.62 10.93
C ARG A 127 6.00 -3.29 10.25
N ILE A 128 6.00 -3.03 8.94
CA ILE A 128 7.20 -2.59 8.22
C ILE A 128 7.68 -1.24 8.75
N VAL A 129 6.78 -0.27 8.91
CA VAL A 129 7.11 1.07 9.45
C VAL A 129 7.60 0.99 10.90
N ALA A 130 6.95 0.14 11.71
CA ALA A 130 7.36 -0.11 13.10
C ALA A 130 8.67 -0.91 13.22
N GLY A 131 9.23 -1.42 12.12
CA GLY A 131 10.43 -2.26 12.14
C GLY A 131 10.22 -3.66 12.71
N LYS A 132 8.97 -4.09 12.92
CA LYS A 132 8.60 -5.44 13.41
C LYS A 132 8.59 -6.48 12.27
N VAL A 133 9.59 -6.43 11.40
CA VAL A 133 9.73 -7.34 10.25
C VAL A 133 11.19 -7.82 10.10
N PRO A 134 11.42 -9.01 9.53
CA PRO A 134 12.78 -9.49 9.27
C PRO A 134 13.58 -8.55 8.36
N SER A 135 14.91 -8.61 8.46
CA SER A 135 15.85 -7.76 7.70
C SER A 135 15.63 -7.74 6.18
N LYS A 136 15.11 -8.84 5.61
CA LYS A 136 14.73 -8.94 4.19
C LYS A 136 13.62 -7.95 3.80
N LEU A 137 12.64 -7.74 4.68
CA LEU A 137 11.50 -6.84 4.49
C LEU A 137 11.69 -5.48 5.16
N ALA A 138 12.77 -5.29 5.92
CA ALA A 138 13.10 -3.99 6.49
C ALA A 138 13.23 -2.92 5.38
N GLY A 139 12.51 -1.80 5.55
CA GLY A 139 12.45 -0.71 4.58
C GLY A 139 11.77 -1.08 3.26
N ALA A 140 11.00 -2.18 3.21
CA ALA A 140 10.14 -2.47 2.06
C ALA A 140 8.98 -1.45 2.00
N ARG A 141 8.35 -1.33 0.84
CA ARG A 141 7.14 -0.52 0.65
C ARG A 141 6.01 -1.39 0.14
N VAL A 142 4.81 -1.18 0.67
CA VAL A 142 3.59 -1.83 0.18
C VAL A 142 2.86 -0.84 -0.71
N ILE A 143 2.73 -1.18 -1.99
CA ILE A 143 2.14 -0.30 -3.00
C ILE A 143 0.90 -0.98 -3.58
N VAL A 144 -0.25 -0.34 -3.44
CA VAL A 144 -1.50 -0.76 -4.08
C VAL A 144 -1.46 -0.38 -5.55
N LEU A 145 -1.77 -1.33 -6.42
CA LEU A 145 -1.94 -1.05 -7.84
C LEU A 145 -3.24 -0.26 -8.07
N ASN A 146 -3.15 0.90 -8.72
CA ASN A 146 -4.32 1.69 -9.08
C ASN A 146 -4.55 1.61 -10.60
N LEU A 147 -5.52 0.78 -11.00
CA LEU A 147 -5.88 0.61 -12.40
C LEU A 147 -6.59 1.85 -12.96
N THR A 148 -7.46 2.49 -12.19
CA THR A 148 -8.23 3.66 -12.67
C THR A 148 -7.29 4.81 -13.03
N ALA A 149 -6.22 5.01 -12.25
CA ALA A 149 -5.18 6.00 -12.56
C ALA A 149 -4.38 5.66 -13.83
N MET A 150 -4.26 4.38 -14.18
CA MET A 150 -3.55 3.95 -15.38
C MET A 150 -4.40 4.11 -16.64
N VAL A 151 -5.72 3.85 -16.54
CA VAL A 151 -6.70 4.06 -17.61
C VAL A 151 -7.00 5.56 -17.81
N SER A 152 -6.94 6.35 -16.74
CA SER A 152 -7.22 7.79 -16.83
C SER A 152 -6.25 8.50 -17.79
N GLY A 153 -6.81 9.22 -18.75
CA GLY A 153 -6.04 9.93 -19.78
C GLY A 153 -5.30 9.01 -20.76
N THR A 154 -5.77 7.77 -20.98
CA THR A 154 -5.38 6.96 -22.14
C THR A 154 -6.47 6.95 -23.19
N THR A 155 -6.19 7.49 -24.37
CA THR A 155 -7.09 7.42 -25.53
C THR A 155 -6.93 6.09 -26.29
N TYR A 156 -5.78 5.44 -26.14
CA TYR A 156 -5.41 4.21 -26.85
C TYR A 156 -5.00 3.10 -25.88
N VAL A 157 -5.40 1.86 -26.19
CA VAL A 157 -5.05 0.65 -25.40
C VAL A 157 -3.53 0.48 -25.25
N GLY A 158 -2.76 0.75 -26.31
CA GLY A 158 -1.30 0.65 -26.28
C GLY A 158 -0.63 1.58 -25.25
N MET A 159 -1.21 2.76 -24.96
CA MET A 159 -0.66 3.66 -23.94
C MET A 159 -0.83 3.10 -22.53
N PHE A 160 -1.92 2.38 -22.27
CA PHE A 160 -2.11 1.68 -21.01
C PHE A 160 -1.10 0.54 -20.85
N GLU A 161 -0.91 -0.26 -21.90
CA GLU A 161 0.08 -1.34 -21.88
C GLU A 161 1.49 -0.81 -21.63
N GLU A 162 1.86 0.31 -22.24
CA GLU A 162 3.14 0.95 -21.99
C GLU A 162 3.28 1.38 -20.52
N ARG A 163 2.25 2.04 -19.95
CA ARG A 163 2.22 2.47 -18.55
C ARG A 163 2.32 1.29 -17.58
N MET A 164 1.55 0.24 -17.81
CA MET A 164 1.59 -1.01 -17.03
C MET A 164 2.96 -1.66 -17.11
N THR A 165 3.54 -1.74 -18.31
CA THR A 165 4.87 -2.31 -18.51
C THR A 165 5.94 -1.51 -17.76
N ASP A 166 5.92 -0.18 -17.88
CA ASP A 166 6.87 0.71 -17.19
C ASP A 166 6.72 0.62 -15.66
N PHE A 167 5.49 0.57 -15.16
CA PHE A 167 5.20 0.36 -13.75
C PHE A 167 5.77 -0.98 -13.24
N LEU A 168 5.49 -2.09 -13.93
CA LEU A 168 5.99 -3.42 -13.55
C LEU A 168 7.52 -3.50 -13.63
N LYS A 169 8.14 -2.86 -14.64
CA LYS A 169 9.61 -2.74 -14.74
C LYS A 169 10.20 -2.02 -13.53
N LYS A 170 9.56 -0.94 -13.06
CA LYS A 170 10.01 -0.20 -11.88
C LYS A 170 9.83 -1.03 -10.60
N VAL A 171 8.71 -1.70 -10.43
CA VAL A 171 8.50 -2.61 -9.29
C VAL A 171 9.56 -3.73 -9.27
N ALA A 172 9.83 -4.36 -10.42
CA ALA A 172 10.88 -5.39 -10.55
C ALA A 172 12.28 -4.83 -10.26
N ALA A 173 12.58 -3.59 -10.68
CA ALA A 173 13.85 -2.93 -10.39
C ALA A 173 14.10 -2.69 -8.89
N ALA A 174 13.05 -2.72 -8.06
CA ALA A 174 13.16 -2.60 -6.61
C ALA A 174 13.73 -3.86 -5.92
N ARG A 175 13.98 -4.96 -6.65
CA ARG A 175 14.61 -6.19 -6.15
C ARG A 175 13.98 -6.71 -4.84
N GLY A 176 12.64 -6.70 -4.77
CA GLY A 176 11.88 -7.19 -3.62
C GLY A 176 11.73 -6.20 -2.45
N LYS A 177 12.20 -4.94 -2.59
CA LYS A 177 11.89 -3.85 -1.66
C LYS A 177 10.54 -3.18 -1.91
N VAL A 178 9.85 -3.55 -2.97
CA VAL A 178 8.44 -3.17 -3.21
C VAL A 178 7.61 -4.44 -3.24
N THR A 179 6.61 -4.50 -2.39
CA THR A 179 5.54 -5.51 -2.40
C THR A 179 4.34 -4.88 -3.06
N LEU A 180 3.91 -5.45 -4.17
CA LEU A 180 2.71 -5.03 -4.87
C LEU A 180 1.49 -5.62 -4.16
N PHE A 181 0.54 -4.78 -3.76
CA PHE A 181 -0.77 -5.20 -3.31
C PHE A 181 -1.77 -5.05 -4.45
N VAL A 182 -2.49 -6.12 -4.75
CA VAL A 182 -3.56 -6.14 -5.75
C VAL A 182 -4.82 -6.56 -5.02
N ASP A 183 -5.70 -5.59 -4.80
CA ASP A 183 -7.05 -5.90 -4.35
C ASP A 183 -7.83 -6.51 -5.51
N GLU A 184 -8.76 -7.42 -5.20
CA GLU A 184 -9.58 -8.12 -6.19
C GLU A 184 -8.74 -8.66 -7.38
N MET A 185 -7.71 -9.44 -7.05
CA MET A 185 -6.72 -9.92 -8.01
C MET A 185 -7.33 -10.68 -9.19
N HIS A 186 -8.52 -11.27 -9.00
CA HIS A 186 -9.27 -11.93 -10.05
C HIS A 186 -9.66 -10.98 -11.20
N MET A 187 -9.89 -9.68 -10.96
CA MET A 187 -10.20 -8.72 -12.04
C MET A 187 -9.05 -8.63 -13.05
N LEU A 188 -7.81 -8.72 -12.55
CA LEU A 188 -6.63 -8.70 -13.39
C LEU A 188 -6.34 -10.04 -14.06
N LEU A 189 -6.80 -11.16 -13.50
CA LEU A 189 -6.52 -12.50 -14.01
C LEU A 189 -7.66 -13.06 -14.87
N GLY A 190 -8.89 -12.56 -14.69
CA GLY A 190 -10.12 -13.07 -15.28
C GLY A 190 -10.64 -12.29 -16.50
N ALA A 191 -10.01 -11.15 -16.84
CA ALA A 191 -10.38 -10.30 -17.98
C ALA A 191 -10.33 -10.99 -19.37
N GLY A 192 -9.85 -12.23 -19.47
CA GLY A 192 -9.78 -12.97 -20.73
C GLY A 192 -11.05 -13.73 -21.12
N ALA A 193 -12.10 -13.80 -20.28
CA ALA A 193 -13.22 -14.73 -20.50
C ALA A 193 -14.57 -14.09 -20.89
N ALA A 194 -14.80 -12.80 -20.66
CA ALA A 194 -16.06 -12.16 -21.04
C ALA A 194 -15.90 -10.65 -21.26
N THR A 195 -16.46 -10.17 -22.37
CA THR A 195 -16.62 -8.77 -22.80
C THR A 195 -15.35 -7.99 -23.19
N GLY A 196 -15.17 -7.83 -24.50
CA GLY A 196 -14.08 -7.13 -25.17
C GLY A 196 -14.06 -5.60 -24.99
N THR A 197 -14.00 -5.13 -23.75
CA THR A 197 -13.80 -3.69 -23.43
C THR A 197 -12.88 -3.45 -22.23
N HIS A 198 -12.39 -4.50 -21.56
CA HIS A 198 -11.47 -4.39 -20.42
C HIS A 198 -10.10 -5.02 -20.72
N MET A 199 -9.25 -4.21 -21.35
CA MET A 199 -7.81 -4.06 -21.09
C MET A 199 -7.09 -5.31 -20.52
N ASP A 200 -6.27 -5.95 -21.36
CA ASP A 200 -5.60 -7.25 -21.13
C ASP A 200 -4.39 -7.18 -20.17
N ALA A 201 -4.63 -6.68 -18.95
CA ALA A 201 -3.63 -6.58 -17.90
C ALA A 201 -3.12 -7.97 -17.44
N ALA A 202 -3.92 -9.02 -17.63
CA ALA A 202 -3.60 -10.41 -17.30
C ALA A 202 -2.33 -10.86 -18.02
N ASN A 203 -2.26 -10.64 -19.34
CA ASN A 203 -1.14 -11.05 -20.17
C ASN A 203 0.16 -10.30 -19.84
N MET A 204 0.06 -9.13 -19.23
CA MET A 204 1.21 -8.35 -18.78
C MET A 204 1.69 -8.74 -17.38
N LEU A 205 0.75 -9.01 -16.48
CA LEU A 205 1.03 -9.29 -15.07
C LEU A 205 1.54 -10.74 -14.87
N LYS A 206 0.93 -11.71 -15.56
CA LYS A 206 1.30 -13.14 -15.43
C LYS A 206 2.78 -13.40 -15.67
N PRO A 207 3.44 -12.92 -16.74
CA PRO A 207 4.87 -13.11 -16.93
C PRO A 207 5.73 -12.47 -15.84
N ALA A 208 5.32 -11.30 -15.34
CA ALA A 208 6.05 -10.59 -14.29
C ALA A 208 6.01 -11.34 -12.95
N LEU A 209 4.86 -11.93 -12.62
CA LEU A 209 4.66 -12.77 -11.43
C LEU A 209 5.34 -14.14 -11.57
N ALA A 210 5.16 -14.81 -12.70
CA ALA A 210 5.71 -16.14 -12.98
C ALA A 210 7.26 -16.15 -12.93
N ARG A 211 7.90 -15.10 -13.44
CA ARG A 211 9.37 -14.95 -13.38
C ARG A 211 9.90 -14.71 -11.96
N GLY A 212 9.04 -14.34 -11.00
CA GLY A 212 9.43 -14.13 -9.60
C GLY A 212 10.24 -12.84 -9.35
N HIS A 213 10.19 -11.89 -10.28
CA HIS A 213 10.87 -10.60 -10.13
C HIS A 213 10.13 -9.63 -9.20
N ILE A 214 8.85 -9.90 -8.93
CA ILE A 214 7.95 -9.05 -8.15
C ILE A 214 7.42 -9.88 -6.99
N ARG A 215 7.35 -9.28 -5.80
CA ARG A 215 6.58 -9.81 -4.67
C ARG A 215 5.18 -9.25 -4.74
N CYS A 216 4.18 -10.12 -4.66
CA CYS A 216 2.78 -9.73 -4.75
C CYS A 216 2.01 -10.26 -3.55
N LEU A 217 1.10 -9.43 -3.04
CA LEU A 217 0.05 -9.79 -2.11
C LEU A 217 -1.27 -9.56 -2.86
N GLY A 218 -2.00 -10.63 -3.17
CA GLY A 218 -3.29 -10.56 -3.86
C GLY A 218 -4.43 -10.86 -2.92
N ALA A 219 -5.53 -10.12 -2.98
CA ALA A 219 -6.77 -10.45 -2.27
C ALA A 219 -7.81 -11.00 -3.26
N THR A 220 -8.50 -12.07 -2.90
CA THR A 220 -9.52 -12.73 -3.74
C THR A 220 -10.50 -13.53 -2.88
N THR A 221 -11.60 -13.99 -3.48
CA THR A 221 -12.53 -14.94 -2.85
C THR A 221 -12.08 -16.40 -3.10
N ASP A 222 -12.62 -17.34 -2.32
CA ASP A 222 -12.30 -18.77 -2.45
C ASP A 222 -12.63 -19.32 -3.85
N ASP A 223 -13.79 -18.93 -4.39
CA ASP A 223 -14.25 -19.34 -5.72
C ASP A 223 -13.33 -18.84 -6.83
N GLU A 224 -12.91 -17.58 -6.75
CA GLU A 224 -11.99 -16.96 -7.70
C GLU A 224 -10.58 -17.54 -7.60
N CYS A 225 -10.10 -17.81 -6.39
CA CYS A 225 -8.79 -18.44 -6.18
C CYS A 225 -8.72 -19.79 -6.90
N SER A 226 -9.75 -20.61 -6.72
CA SER A 226 -9.89 -21.91 -7.37
C SER A 226 -9.97 -21.78 -8.90
N LYS A 227 -10.63 -20.74 -9.41
CA LYS A 227 -10.80 -20.52 -10.87
C LYS A 227 -9.56 -19.96 -11.56
N TYR A 228 -8.82 -19.05 -10.92
CA TYR A 228 -7.77 -18.27 -11.60
C TYR A 228 -6.34 -18.53 -11.11
N ILE A 229 -6.15 -18.94 -9.85
CA ILE A 229 -4.82 -19.13 -9.26
C ILE A 229 -4.44 -20.61 -9.28
N GLU A 230 -5.31 -21.49 -8.80
CA GLU A 230 -5.03 -22.93 -8.70
C GLU A 230 -5.02 -23.62 -10.07
N LYS A 231 -5.82 -23.13 -11.02
CA LYS A 231 -5.86 -23.66 -12.39
C LYS A 231 -4.66 -23.26 -13.26
N ASP A 232 -3.91 -22.22 -12.88
CA ASP A 232 -2.78 -21.71 -13.67
C ASP A 232 -1.45 -22.17 -13.04
N PRO A 233 -0.73 -23.14 -13.66
CA PRO A 233 0.51 -23.69 -13.09
C PRO A 233 1.62 -22.64 -12.91
N ALA A 234 1.58 -21.51 -13.65
CA ALA A 234 2.57 -20.46 -13.50
C ALA A 234 2.37 -19.66 -12.21
N LEU A 235 1.11 -19.42 -11.83
CA LEU A 235 0.74 -18.69 -10.62
C LEU A 235 0.80 -19.60 -9.38
N GLU A 236 0.33 -20.84 -9.48
CA GLU A 236 0.39 -21.84 -8.40
C GLU A 236 1.83 -22.06 -7.88
N ARG A 237 2.83 -21.97 -8.77
CA ARG A 237 4.26 -22.10 -8.41
C ARG A 237 4.83 -20.90 -7.66
N ARG A 238 4.09 -19.79 -7.54
CA ARG A 238 4.55 -18.52 -6.96
C ARG A 238 3.69 -18.03 -5.80
N PHE A 239 2.39 -18.26 -5.87
CA PHE A 239 1.46 -17.89 -4.83
C PHE A 239 1.38 -18.98 -3.76
N GLN A 240 1.30 -18.54 -2.52
CA GLN A 240 0.91 -19.38 -1.41
C GLN A 240 -0.38 -18.82 -0.81
N ILE A 241 -1.34 -19.72 -0.60
CA ILE A 241 -2.65 -19.38 -0.06
C ILE A 241 -2.55 -19.13 1.46
N VAL A 242 -3.17 -18.04 1.88
CA VAL A 242 -3.42 -17.63 3.25
C VAL A 242 -4.92 -17.46 3.37
N HIS A 243 -5.57 -18.40 4.05
CA HIS A 243 -6.99 -18.29 4.34
C HIS A 243 -7.21 -17.21 5.39
N VAL A 244 -8.20 -16.36 5.14
CA VAL A 244 -8.63 -15.28 6.02
C VAL A 244 -10.06 -15.59 6.42
N GLU A 245 -10.22 -16.02 7.66
CA GLU A 245 -11.52 -16.40 8.20
C GLU A 245 -12.28 -15.19 8.73
N GLU A 246 -13.60 -15.32 8.76
CA GLU A 246 -14.47 -14.37 9.45
C GLU A 246 -14.12 -14.33 10.95
N PRO A 247 -13.94 -13.14 11.56
CA PRO A 247 -13.64 -13.05 12.97
C PRO A 247 -14.85 -13.51 13.80
N SER A 248 -14.58 -14.06 14.99
CA SER A 248 -15.65 -14.38 15.95
C SER A 248 -16.36 -13.11 16.42
N THR A 249 -17.55 -13.26 17.03
CA THR A 249 -18.29 -12.14 17.62
C THR A 249 -17.45 -11.37 18.64
N HIS A 250 -16.77 -12.08 19.55
CA HIS A 250 -15.87 -11.47 20.54
C HIS A 250 -14.70 -10.72 19.89
N SER A 251 -14.07 -11.31 18.87
CA SER A 251 -12.99 -10.63 18.14
C SER A 251 -13.50 -9.40 17.40
N THR A 252 -14.72 -9.45 16.84
CA THR A 252 -15.36 -8.31 16.18
C THR A 252 -15.62 -7.18 17.17
N ILE A 253 -16.14 -7.47 18.36
CA ILE A 253 -16.33 -6.48 19.43
C ILE A 253 -14.99 -5.80 19.74
N SER A 254 -13.91 -6.58 19.89
CA SER A 254 -12.57 -6.04 20.13
C SER A 254 -12.05 -5.15 18.99
N ILE A 255 -12.34 -5.51 17.73
CA ILE A 255 -12.02 -4.70 16.55
C ILE A 255 -12.78 -3.37 16.61
N LEU A 256 -14.09 -3.41 16.83
CA LEU A 256 -14.94 -2.22 16.88
C LEU A 256 -14.55 -1.27 18.01
N HIS A 257 -14.20 -1.78 19.20
CA HIS A 257 -13.70 -0.93 20.29
C HIS A 257 -12.40 -0.21 19.94
N GLY A 258 -11.51 -0.84 19.16
CA GLY A 258 -10.28 -0.16 18.73
C GLY A 258 -10.50 0.82 17.58
N LEU A 259 -11.58 0.67 16.80
CA LEU A 259 -12.00 1.63 15.77
C LEU A 259 -12.80 2.81 16.37
N LYS A 260 -13.54 2.58 17.46
CA LYS A 260 -14.42 3.55 18.13
C LYS A 260 -13.85 4.97 18.21
N PRO A 261 -12.63 5.22 18.74
CA PRO A 261 -12.13 6.60 18.89
C PRO A 261 -12.03 7.39 17.57
N ARG A 262 -11.79 6.68 16.45
CA ARG A 262 -11.73 7.32 15.14
C ARG A 262 -13.09 7.59 14.55
N TYR A 263 -14.05 6.70 14.77
CA TYR A 263 -15.44 6.90 14.36
C TYR A 263 -16.06 8.07 15.13
N GLU A 264 -15.84 8.13 16.45
CA GLU A 264 -16.27 9.26 17.29
C GLU A 264 -15.67 10.58 16.82
N MET A 265 -14.38 10.59 16.47
CA MET A 265 -13.73 11.79 15.93
C MET A 265 -14.26 12.18 14.54
N HIS A 266 -14.61 11.20 13.70
CA HIS A 266 -15.08 11.44 12.34
C HIS A 266 -16.50 12.01 12.33
N TYR A 267 -17.41 11.40 13.09
CA TYR A 267 -18.83 11.77 13.14
C TYR A 267 -19.14 12.81 14.22
N GLY A 268 -18.25 13.02 15.19
CA GLY A 268 -18.46 13.96 16.29
C GLY A 268 -19.51 13.52 17.30
N LEU A 269 -19.88 12.24 17.34
CA LEU A 269 -20.81 11.67 18.33
C LEU A 269 -20.11 10.58 19.14
N GLU A 270 -20.48 10.48 20.41
CA GLU A 270 -19.96 9.46 21.33
C GLU A 270 -20.69 8.12 21.12
N ILE A 271 -19.95 7.00 21.08
CA ILE A 271 -20.51 5.65 21.02
C ILE A 271 -20.50 5.06 22.41
N LEU A 272 -21.66 4.66 22.93
CA LEU A 272 -21.69 3.88 24.18
C LEU A 272 -21.13 2.47 23.96
N ASP A 273 -20.38 1.94 24.93
CA ASP A 273 -19.78 0.60 24.78
C ASP A 273 -20.84 -0.49 24.56
N GLY A 274 -21.98 -0.40 25.23
CA GLY A 274 -23.11 -1.31 25.02
C GLY A 274 -23.72 -1.25 23.62
N THR A 275 -23.49 -0.17 22.87
CA THR A 275 -23.93 -0.04 21.47
C THR A 275 -23.13 -0.98 20.58
N ILE A 276 -21.82 -1.13 20.82
CA ILE A 276 -20.96 -2.03 20.03
C ILE A 276 -21.41 -3.48 20.20
N ASP A 277 -21.70 -3.90 21.43
CA ASP A 277 -22.23 -5.25 21.70
C ASP A 277 -23.58 -5.47 21.00
N ALA A 278 -24.49 -4.49 21.11
CA ALA A 278 -25.80 -4.56 20.47
C ALA A 278 -25.67 -4.66 18.93
N VAL A 279 -24.82 -3.85 18.31
CA VAL A 279 -24.53 -3.88 16.87
C VAL A 279 -24.08 -5.26 16.45
N VAL A 280 -23.09 -5.84 17.14
CA VAL A 280 -22.54 -7.16 16.75
C VAL A 280 -23.62 -8.24 16.85
N HIS A 281 -24.41 -8.24 17.93
CA HIS A 281 -25.49 -9.22 18.09
C HIS A 281 -26.63 -9.05 17.08
N LEU A 282 -27.02 -7.81 16.77
CA LEU A 282 -28.05 -7.52 15.77
C LEU A 282 -27.57 -7.86 14.36
N ALA A 283 -26.34 -7.47 14.01
CA ALA A 283 -25.73 -7.79 12.72
C ALA A 283 -25.53 -9.30 12.52
N ASP A 284 -25.25 -10.05 13.60
CA ASP A 284 -25.18 -11.51 13.51
C ASP A 284 -26.54 -12.14 13.22
N ARG A 285 -27.58 -11.66 13.90
CA ARG A 285 -28.91 -12.23 13.83
C ARG A 285 -29.69 -11.87 12.57
N TYR A 286 -29.60 -10.62 12.12
CA TYR A 286 -30.48 -10.08 11.09
C TYR A 286 -29.81 -9.86 9.73
N ILE A 287 -28.48 -9.68 9.68
CA ILE A 287 -27.76 -9.48 8.42
C ILE A 287 -27.17 -10.81 7.94
N ALA A 288 -28.01 -11.58 7.24
CA ALA A 288 -27.59 -12.81 6.58
C ALA A 288 -26.89 -12.52 5.25
N GLY A 289 -25.85 -13.30 4.91
CA GLY A 289 -25.15 -13.22 3.62
C GLY A 289 -23.97 -12.25 3.56
N ARG A 290 -23.78 -11.41 4.59
CA ARG A 290 -22.56 -10.60 4.78
C ARG A 290 -21.71 -11.15 5.91
N ARG A 291 -20.46 -10.68 6.00
CA ARG A 291 -19.45 -11.19 6.93
C ARG A 291 -18.95 -10.10 7.88
N PHE A 292 -18.52 -10.48 9.07
CA PHE A 292 -17.79 -9.60 9.97
C PHE A 292 -16.36 -9.34 9.47
N PRO A 293 -15.76 -8.18 9.82
CA PRO A 293 -16.34 -7.07 10.60
C PRO A 293 -17.20 -6.10 9.78
N ASP A 294 -17.16 -6.19 8.45
CA ASP A 294 -17.82 -5.27 7.50
C ASP A 294 -19.30 -5.02 7.81
N LYS A 295 -20.10 -6.08 7.99
CA LYS A 295 -21.54 -5.92 8.31
C LYS A 295 -21.84 -5.16 9.60
N ALA A 296 -20.94 -5.19 10.58
CA ALA A 296 -21.11 -4.48 11.85
C ALA A 296 -20.71 -3.01 11.73
N ILE A 297 -19.66 -2.73 10.96
CA ILE A 297 -19.22 -1.37 10.66
C ILE A 297 -20.34 -0.63 9.91
N ASP A 298 -20.90 -1.25 8.88
CA ASP A 298 -22.00 -0.67 8.12
C ASP A 298 -23.22 -0.34 9.00
N LEU A 299 -23.57 -1.22 9.94
CA LEU A 299 -24.68 -0.98 10.86
C LEU A 299 -24.42 0.20 11.82
N ILE A 300 -23.15 0.42 12.21
CA ILE A 300 -22.76 1.60 12.99
C ILE A 300 -22.90 2.87 12.14
N ASP A 301 -22.38 2.88 10.92
CA ASP A 301 -22.45 4.03 10.01
C ASP A 301 -23.89 4.41 9.67
N GLU A 302 -24.74 3.41 9.48
CA GLU A 302 -26.18 3.56 9.30
C GLU A 302 -26.84 4.20 10.54
N ALA A 303 -26.50 3.77 11.75
CA ALA A 303 -27.00 4.38 12.98
C ALA A 303 -26.57 5.85 13.12
N TYR A 304 -25.33 6.16 12.74
CA TYR A 304 -24.77 7.53 12.74
C TYR A 304 -25.52 8.47 11.80
N THR A 305 -25.65 8.09 10.52
CA THR A 305 -26.32 8.93 9.52
C THR A 305 -27.77 9.24 9.90
N ARG A 306 -28.47 8.31 10.56
CA ARG A 306 -29.82 8.53 11.07
C ARG A 306 -29.88 9.56 12.21
N ILE A 307 -28.93 9.51 13.14
CA ILE A 307 -28.87 10.47 14.25
C ILE A 307 -28.57 11.88 13.71
N GLU A 308 -27.66 11.99 12.76
CA GLU A 308 -27.32 13.26 12.11
C GLU A 308 -28.53 13.87 11.38
N LEU A 309 -29.29 13.06 10.63
CA LEU A 309 -30.53 13.51 9.97
C LEU A 309 -31.66 13.81 10.95
N GLY A 310 -31.72 13.10 12.08
CA GLY A 310 -32.75 13.24 13.10
C GLY A 310 -32.56 14.45 14.02
N GLY A 311 -31.37 15.05 14.07
CA GLY A 311 -31.10 16.32 14.76
C GLY A 311 -31.21 16.30 16.29
N GLU A 312 -31.45 15.15 16.92
CA GLU A 312 -31.88 15.09 18.32
C GLU A 312 -30.86 14.50 19.31
N ASN A 313 -29.76 13.85 18.87
CA ASN A 313 -28.84 13.17 19.80
C ASN A 313 -27.35 13.39 19.50
N THR A 314 -26.56 13.63 20.55
CA THR A 314 -25.09 13.67 20.50
C THR A 314 -24.44 12.32 20.82
N VAL A 315 -25.23 11.29 21.12
CA VAL A 315 -24.78 9.98 21.59
C VAL A 315 -25.47 8.87 20.81
N VAL A 316 -24.71 7.87 20.39
CA VAL A 316 -25.23 6.65 19.76
C VAL A 316 -25.49 5.60 20.84
N ALA A 317 -26.76 5.38 21.18
CA ALA A 317 -27.19 4.40 22.17
C ALA A 317 -27.69 3.08 21.53
N PRO A 318 -27.77 1.97 22.30
CA PRO A 318 -28.22 0.68 21.78
C PRO A 318 -29.61 0.73 21.14
N ASP A 319 -30.51 1.56 21.69
CA ASP A 319 -31.89 1.70 21.21
C ASP A 319 -31.95 2.29 19.80
N ASN A 320 -31.01 3.17 19.43
CA ASN A 320 -30.92 3.76 18.09
C ASN A 320 -30.64 2.69 17.03
N VAL A 321 -29.88 1.65 17.40
CA VAL A 321 -29.54 0.52 16.51
C VAL A 321 -30.66 -0.50 16.46
N ALA A 322 -31.36 -0.75 17.58
CA ALA A 322 -32.47 -1.70 17.63
C ALA A 322 -33.64 -1.31 16.70
N GLN A 323 -33.87 -0.01 16.48
CA GLN A 323 -34.89 0.50 15.55
C GLN A 323 -34.68 0.12 14.07
N TYR A 324 -33.55 -0.51 13.70
CA TYR A 324 -33.34 -1.03 12.34
C TYR A 324 -34.09 -2.34 12.07
N TYR A 325 -34.40 -3.12 13.12
CA TYR A 325 -34.89 -4.50 12.98
C TYR A 325 -36.17 -4.79 13.78
N VAL A 326 -36.78 -3.75 14.37
CA VAL A 326 -38.13 -3.74 14.96
C VAL A 326 -39.04 -2.93 14.06
#